data_AF-Q0REM9-F1
#
_entry.id   AF-Q0REM9-F1
#
_cell.length_a   1.000
_cell.length_b   1.000
_cell.length_c   1.000
_cell.angle_alpha   90.00
_cell.angle_beta   90.00
_cell.angle_gamma   90.00
#
_symmetry.space_group_name_H-M   'P 1'
#
loop_
_entity.id
_entity.type
_entity.pdbx_description
1 polymer ?
#
loop_
_entity_poly.entity_id
_entity_poly.type
_entity_poly.pdbx_seq_one_letter_code
_entity_poly.pdbx_strand_id
1 'polypeptide(L)'
;MVLSDLRAAGAASLAPAAGLFLPELHHRRDIGLDLVQVNGIADLCHGYTQKRAKINEQMTRLAGELLAGILGGKVCDDQTREVLTSHGETRGMLFADAESLMLATLAEGYRLLSADQVERALAVRRGQTSAGFDAIADAMYIDQVAPARL
;
A
#
# COMPACT_ATOMS: atom_id res chain seq x y z
N MET A 1 -8.08 1.50 -26.56
CA MET A 1 -7.88 0.72 -25.32
C MET A 1 -8.91 -0.40 -25.32
N VAL A 2 -8.49 -1.66 -25.22
CA VAL A 2 -9.39 -2.82 -25.31
C VAL A 2 -9.91 -3.16 -23.90
N LEU A 3 -11.16 -3.60 -23.74
CA LEU A 3 -11.78 -3.90 -22.43
C LEU A 3 -11.00 -4.94 -21.60
N SER A 4 -10.21 -5.79 -22.25
CA SER A 4 -9.25 -6.69 -21.60
C SER A 4 -8.19 -5.95 -20.77
N ASP A 5 -7.78 -4.76 -21.22
CA ASP A 5 -6.74 -3.95 -20.58
C ASP A 5 -7.26 -3.32 -19.28
N LEU A 6 -8.55 -2.97 -19.23
CA LEU A 6 -9.23 -2.46 -18.03
C LEU A 6 -9.31 -3.51 -16.90
N ARG A 7 -9.27 -4.80 -17.25
CA ARG A 7 -9.23 -5.90 -16.27
C ARG A 7 -7.84 -6.03 -15.62
N ALA A 8 -6.79 -5.65 -16.36
CA ALA A 8 -5.40 -5.63 -15.90
C ALA A 8 -5.00 -4.31 -15.22
N ALA A 9 -5.76 -3.22 -15.41
CA ALA A 9 -5.56 -1.89 -14.80
C ALA A 9 -5.75 -1.84 -13.26
N GLY A 10 -5.60 -2.97 -12.57
CA GLY A 10 -5.64 -3.09 -11.11
C GLY A 10 -4.75 -4.22 -10.61
N ALA A 11 -3.60 -4.42 -11.25
CA ALA A 11 -2.56 -5.34 -10.79
C ALA A 11 -2.13 -4.98 -9.35
N ALA A 12 -1.90 -6.02 -8.55
CA ALA A 12 -1.87 -5.99 -7.10
C ALA A 12 -1.05 -4.83 -6.48
N SER A 13 -1.69 -4.02 -5.64
CA SER A 13 -1.03 -3.04 -4.78
C SER A 13 0.09 -3.72 -3.99
N LEU A 14 1.25 -3.09 -3.91
CA LEU A 14 2.32 -3.55 -3.00
C LEU A 14 1.98 -3.23 -1.53
N ALA A 15 0.96 -2.40 -1.27
CA ALA A 15 0.54 -2.03 0.06
C ALA A 15 -0.18 -3.19 0.77
N PRO A 16 0.32 -3.67 1.93
CA PRO A 16 -0.29 -4.78 2.66
C PRO A 16 -1.72 -4.43 3.09
N ALA A 17 -2.62 -5.41 3.07
CA ALA A 17 -4.02 -5.17 3.43
C ALA A 17 -4.21 -4.78 4.91
N ALA A 18 -3.31 -5.24 5.79
CA ALA A 18 -3.32 -4.96 7.22
C ALA A 18 -1.92 -5.22 7.81
N GLY A 19 -1.75 -4.84 9.08
CA GLY A 19 -0.61 -5.32 9.87
C GLY A 19 0.74 -4.72 9.49
N LEU A 20 0.75 -3.47 9.02
CA LEU A 20 1.93 -2.79 8.49
C LEU A 20 3.16 -2.88 9.41
N PHE A 21 2.96 -2.78 10.72
CA PHE A 21 4.01 -2.84 11.75
C PHE A 21 3.98 -4.11 12.63
N LEU A 22 3.26 -5.17 12.21
CA LEU A 22 3.28 -6.43 12.95
C LEU A 22 4.71 -6.99 13.13
N PRO A 23 5.62 -6.90 12.16
CA PRO A 23 7.02 -7.32 12.35
C PRO A 23 7.69 -6.62 13.53
N GLU A 24 7.63 -5.28 13.59
CA GLU A 24 8.25 -4.50 14.65
C GLU A 24 7.61 -4.73 16.01
N LEU A 25 6.27 -4.85 16.05
CA LEU A 25 5.55 -5.14 17.30
C LEU A 25 5.89 -6.53 17.84
N HIS A 26 6.08 -7.51 16.95
CA HIS A 26 6.50 -8.85 17.32
C HIS A 26 7.94 -8.84 17.89
N HIS A 27 8.86 -8.14 17.23
CA HIS A 27 10.28 -8.02 17.61
C HIS A 27 10.59 -6.81 18.50
N ARG A 28 9.59 -6.26 19.20
CA ARG A 28 9.73 -5.02 19.98
C ARG A 28 10.88 -5.03 20.99
N ARG A 29 11.19 -6.19 21.57
CA ARG A 29 12.30 -6.36 22.52
C ARG A 29 13.65 -6.34 21.82
N ASP A 30 13.77 -7.01 20.68
CA ASP A 30 14.99 -7.09 19.88
C ASP A 30 15.35 -5.71 19.30
N ILE A 31 14.32 -4.94 18.90
CA ILE A 31 14.47 -3.57 18.43
C ILE A 31 14.74 -2.61 19.59
N GLY A 32 14.35 -2.96 20.82
CA GLY A 32 14.49 -2.12 22.01
C GLY A 32 13.47 -0.99 22.05
N LEU A 33 12.23 -1.26 21.67
CA LEU A 33 11.12 -0.31 21.74
C LEU A 33 10.63 -0.13 23.17
N ASP A 34 10.45 1.11 23.59
CA ASP A 34 9.77 1.41 24.85
C ASP A 34 8.24 1.33 24.72
N LEU A 35 7.53 1.46 25.85
CA LEU A 35 6.07 1.34 25.87
C LEU A 35 5.37 2.45 25.08
N VAL A 36 5.92 3.67 25.07
CA VAL A 36 5.36 4.80 24.33
C VAL A 36 5.47 4.56 22.83
N GLN A 37 6.63 4.09 22.39
CA GLN A 37 6.89 3.72 20.99
C GLN A 37 6.02 2.55 20.54
N VAL A 38 5.88 1.50 21.37
CA VAL A 38 5.00 0.36 21.09
C VAL A 38 3.55 0.80 20.91
N ASN A 39 3.04 1.66 21.82
CA ASN A 39 1.67 2.16 21.72
C ASN A 39 1.48 3.03 20.48
N GLY A 40 2.39 3.96 20.20
CA GLY A 40 2.32 4.81 19.01
C GLY A 40 2.33 4.00 17.70
N ILE A 41 3.19 2.98 17.60
CA ILE A 41 3.24 2.09 16.44
C ILE A 41 1.97 1.25 16.32
N ALA A 42 1.41 0.77 17.44
CA ALA A 42 0.16 0.02 17.44
C ALA A 42 -1.02 0.87 16.96
N ASP A 43 -1.10 2.13 17.41
CA ASP A 43 -2.13 3.09 16.98
C ASP A 43 -2.02 3.38 15.47
N LEU A 44 -0.80 3.59 14.97
CA LEU A 44 -0.55 3.76 13.53
C LEU A 44 -0.94 2.51 12.73
N CYS A 45 -0.61 1.31 13.22
CA CYS A 45 -0.98 0.05 12.58
C CYS A 45 -2.51 -0.12 12.51
N HIS A 46 -3.22 0.26 13.57
CA HIS A 46 -4.67 0.25 13.60
C HIS A 46 -5.28 1.27 12.63
N GLY A 47 -4.81 2.53 12.68
CA GLY A 47 -5.28 3.59 11.80
C GLY A 47 -5.02 3.29 10.32
N TYR A 48 -3.86 2.71 10.00
CA TYR A 48 -3.55 2.21 8.66
C TYR A 48 -4.55 1.14 8.22
N THR A 49 -4.78 0.13 9.05
CA THR A 49 -5.69 -0.99 8.73
C THR A 49 -7.11 -0.48 8.44
N GLN A 50 -7.60 0.47 9.24
CA GLN A 50 -8.92 1.09 9.00
C GLN A 50 -8.98 1.87 7.68
N LYS A 51 -7.99 2.72 7.41
CA LYS A 51 -7.93 3.50 6.15
C LYS A 51 -7.79 2.57 4.94
N ARG A 52 -6.94 1.54 5.04
CA ARG A 52 -6.72 0.55 3.99
C ARG A 52 -7.96 -0.28 3.71
N ALA A 53 -8.73 -0.64 4.73
CA ALA A 53 -10.00 -1.34 4.58
C ALA A 53 -11.02 -0.53 3.77
N LYS A 54 -11.14 0.79 4.01
CA LYS A 54 -12.02 1.68 3.22
C LYS A 54 -11.62 1.73 1.75
N ILE A 55 -10.33 1.84 1.46
CA ILE A 55 -9.81 1.81 0.09
C ILE A 55 -10.13 0.45 -0.56
N ASN A 56 -9.91 -0.66 0.16
CA ASN A 56 -10.23 -2.00 -0.34
C ASN A 56 -11.72 -2.18 -0.63
N GLU A 57 -12.60 -1.70 0.25
CA GLU A 57 -14.04 -1.74 0.05
C GLU A 57 -14.45 -1.02 -1.25
N GLN A 58 -13.92 0.19 -1.47
CA GLN A 58 -14.18 0.95 -2.69
C GLN A 58 -13.65 0.24 -3.94
N MET A 59 -12.43 -0.30 -3.88
CA MET A 59 -11.86 -1.07 -4.98
C MET A 59 -12.67 -2.33 -5.30
N THR A 60 -13.14 -3.05 -4.29
CA THR A 60 -13.98 -4.25 -4.46
C THR A 60 -15.33 -3.89 -5.07
N ARG A 61 -15.97 -2.81 -4.62
CA ARG A 61 -17.23 -2.31 -5.20
C ARG A 61 -17.06 -2.00 -6.69
N LEU A 62 -16.06 -1.20 -7.05
CA LEU A 62 -15.79 -0.82 -8.43
C LEU A 62 -15.42 -2.03 -9.30
N ALA A 63 -14.70 -3.01 -8.75
CA ALA A 63 -14.41 -4.26 -9.44
C ALA A 63 -15.70 -5.05 -9.77
N GLY A 64 -16.64 -5.10 -8.83
CA GLY A 64 -17.95 -5.71 -9.03
C GLY A 64 -18.77 -5.00 -10.11
N GLU A 65 -18.78 -3.66 -10.11
CA GLU A 65 -19.47 -2.84 -11.11
C GLU A 65 -18.87 -3.03 -12.52
N LEU A 66 -17.54 -3.08 -12.63
CA LEU A 66 -16.85 -3.39 -13.88
C LEU A 66 -17.21 -4.79 -14.39
N LEU A 67 -17.17 -5.80 -13.51
CA LEU A 67 -17.49 -7.18 -13.87
C LEU A 67 -18.96 -7.30 -14.33
N ALA A 68 -19.88 -6.67 -13.62
CA ALA A 68 -21.30 -6.65 -13.97
C ALA A 68 -21.55 -5.96 -15.31
N GLY A 69 -20.86 -4.84 -15.59
CA GLY A 69 -20.95 -4.15 -16.88
C GLY A 69 -20.41 -4.99 -18.05
N ILE A 70 -19.29 -5.68 -17.84
CA ILE A 70 -18.65 -6.55 -18.84
C ILE A 70 -19.49 -7.82 -19.10
N LEU A 71 -19.92 -8.52 -18.04
CA LEU A 71 -20.67 -9.78 -18.17
C LEU A 71 -22.13 -9.56 -18.59
N GLY A 72 -22.73 -8.41 -18.23
CA GLY A 72 -24.10 -8.08 -18.59
C GLY A 72 -24.30 -7.68 -20.05
N GLY A 73 -23.25 -7.73 -20.89
CA GLY A 73 -23.32 -7.34 -22.29
C GLY A 73 -23.61 -5.84 -22.52
N LYS A 74 -23.58 -5.01 -21.46
CA LYS A 74 -24.01 -3.60 -21.45
C LYS A 74 -23.03 -2.63 -22.11
N VAL A 75 -22.07 -3.09 -22.91
CA VAL A 75 -21.27 -2.17 -23.75
C VAL A 75 -22.06 -1.86 -25.03
N CYS A 76 -23.30 -1.37 -24.87
CA CYS A 76 -24.20 -1.12 -25.99
C CYS A 76 -24.26 0.36 -26.39
N ASP A 77 -23.88 1.29 -25.49
CA ASP A 77 -23.83 2.73 -25.77
C ASP A 77 -22.57 3.39 -25.21
N ASP A 78 -22.26 4.57 -25.75
CA ASP A 78 -21.04 5.32 -25.40
C ASP A 78 -21.04 5.80 -23.94
N GLN A 79 -22.23 6.09 -23.38
CA GLN A 79 -22.37 6.50 -21.99
C GLN A 79 -21.93 5.40 -21.02
N THR A 80 -22.32 4.14 -21.25
CA THR A 80 -21.90 3.02 -20.40
C THR A 80 -20.39 2.77 -20.50
N ARG A 81 -19.81 2.98 -21.69
CA ARG A 81 -18.35 2.86 -21.88
C ARG A 81 -17.59 3.93 -21.11
N GLU A 82 -18.07 5.17 -21.09
CA GLU A 82 -17.47 6.27 -20.32
C GLU A 82 -17.49 5.97 -18.81
N VAL A 83 -18.63 5.50 -18.28
CA VAL A 83 -18.76 5.14 -16.86
C VAL A 83 -17.78 4.02 -16.47
N LEU A 84 -17.72 2.94 -17.26
CA LEU A 84 -16.80 1.83 -16.99
C LEU A 84 -15.33 2.25 -17.10
N THR A 85 -15.00 3.17 -18.02
CA THR A 85 -13.65 3.73 -18.12
C THR A 85 -13.30 4.54 -16.87
N SER A 86 -14.20 5.43 -16.43
CA SER A 86 -14.03 6.21 -15.20
C SER A 86 -13.89 5.33 -13.95
N HIS A 87 -14.62 4.21 -13.87
CA HIS A 87 -14.46 3.24 -12.79
C HIS A 87 -13.08 2.59 -12.80
N GLY A 88 -12.55 2.26 -13.99
CA GLY A 88 -11.19 1.75 -14.16
C GLY A 88 -10.13 2.75 -13.68
N GLU A 89 -10.24 4.01 -14.11
CA GLU A 89 -9.35 5.10 -13.68
C GLU A 89 -9.40 5.34 -12.17
N THR A 90 -10.61 5.34 -11.60
CA THR A 90 -10.81 5.49 -10.15
C THR A 90 -10.16 4.36 -9.37
N ARG A 91 -10.25 3.11 -9.85
CA ARG A 91 -9.52 2.00 -9.23
C ARG A 91 -8.02 2.23 -9.28
N GLY A 92 -7.47 2.68 -10.41
CA GLY A 92 -6.06 3.04 -10.55
C GLY A 92 -5.60 4.10 -9.53
N MET A 93 -6.39 5.15 -9.32
CA MET A 93 -6.12 6.16 -8.28
C MET A 93 -6.13 5.55 -6.87
N LEU A 94 -7.10 4.70 -6.56
CA LEU A 94 -7.18 4.02 -5.25
C LEU A 94 -5.99 3.10 -4.96
N PHE A 95 -5.37 2.50 -5.99
CA PHE A 95 -4.11 1.77 -5.85
C PHE A 95 -2.96 2.71 -5.42
N ALA A 96 -2.81 3.84 -6.10
CA ALA A 96 -1.80 4.84 -5.77
C ALA A 96 -2.03 5.44 -4.36
N ASP A 97 -3.29 5.64 -3.96
CA ASP A 97 -3.65 6.11 -2.63
C ASP A 97 -3.28 5.09 -1.54
N ALA A 98 -3.46 3.80 -1.82
CA ALA A 98 -3.06 2.74 -0.89
C ALA A 98 -1.55 2.69 -0.64
N GLU A 99 -0.75 2.86 -1.70
CA GLU A 99 0.71 2.88 -1.61
C GLU A 99 1.21 4.16 -0.94
N SER A 100 0.63 5.31 -1.29
CA SER A 100 0.90 6.59 -0.62
C SER A 100 0.57 6.53 0.87
N LEU A 101 -0.56 5.91 1.24
CA LEU A 101 -0.93 5.67 2.63
C LEU A 101 0.09 4.77 3.36
N MET A 102 0.56 3.70 2.72
CA MET A 102 1.59 2.83 3.27
C MET A 102 2.87 3.61 3.54
N LEU A 103 3.40 4.33 2.55
CA LEU A 103 4.64 5.09 2.69
C LEU A 103 4.52 6.18 3.75
N ALA A 104 3.41 6.93 3.76
CA ALA A 104 3.16 7.96 4.76
C ALA A 104 3.11 7.39 6.19
N THR A 105 2.44 6.25 6.37
CA THR A 105 2.33 5.61 7.69
C THR A 105 3.67 5.01 8.13
N LEU A 106 4.44 4.40 7.22
CA LEU A 106 5.80 3.93 7.50
C LEU A 106 6.71 5.07 7.94
N ALA A 107 6.70 6.19 7.21
CA ALA A 107 7.47 7.37 7.55
C ALA A 107 7.08 7.93 8.93
N GLU A 108 5.79 7.96 9.26
CA GLU A 108 5.32 8.39 10.58
C GLU A 108 5.77 7.45 11.70
N GLY A 109 5.69 6.13 11.49
CA GLY A 109 6.15 5.15 12.47
C GLY A 109 7.66 5.21 12.71
N TYR A 110 8.46 5.38 11.65
CA TYR A 110 9.92 5.50 11.78
C TYR A 110 10.38 6.80 12.45
N ARG A 111 9.58 7.87 12.42
CA ARG A 111 9.87 9.09 13.22
C ARG A 111 9.76 8.88 14.73
N LEU A 112 9.06 7.83 15.17
CA LEU A 112 8.96 7.48 16.59
C LEU A 112 10.22 6.78 17.11
N LEU A 113 11.13 6.38 16.22
CA LEU A 113 12.29 5.57 16.53
C LEU A 113 13.59 6.39 16.50
N SER A 114 14.58 5.98 17.29
CA SER A 114 15.96 6.44 17.12
C SER A 114 16.60 5.79 15.90
N ALA A 115 17.71 6.37 15.39
CA ALA A 115 18.44 5.81 14.26
C ALA A 115 18.83 4.33 14.46
N ASP A 116 19.34 3.97 15.65
CA ASP A 116 19.70 2.59 15.97
C ASP A 116 18.48 1.64 15.97
N GLN A 117 17.32 2.13 16.43
CA GLN A 117 16.07 1.36 16.41
C GLN A 117 15.55 1.19 14.98
N VAL A 118 15.71 2.20 14.12
CA VAL A 118 15.37 2.10 12.69
C VAL A 118 16.20 1.01 12.02
N GLU A 119 17.52 0.98 12.22
CA GLU A 119 18.39 -0.05 11.65
C GLU A 119 17.99 -1.47 12.10
N ARG A 120 17.68 -1.64 13.40
CA ARG A 120 17.20 -2.93 13.92
C ARG A 120 15.84 -3.32 13.34
N ALA A 121 14.92 -2.37 13.18
CA ALA A 121 13.62 -2.61 12.57
C ALA A 121 13.73 -2.99 11.08
N LEU A 122 14.64 -2.34 10.33
CA LEU A 122 14.93 -2.70 8.95
C LEU A 122 15.56 -4.09 8.84
N ALA A 123 16.45 -4.46 9.76
CA ALA A 123 17.03 -5.80 9.82
C ALA A 123 15.96 -6.87 10.07
N VAL A 124 14.99 -6.61 10.97
CA VAL A 124 13.83 -7.48 11.20
C VAL A 124 13.03 -7.65 9.91
N ARG A 125 12.72 -6.56 9.20
CA ARG A 125 11.99 -6.64 7.93
C ARG A 125 12.75 -7.43 6.87
N ARG A 126 14.04 -7.15 6.64
CA ARG A 126 14.85 -7.89 5.67
C ARG A 126 14.93 -9.38 6.03
N GLY A 127 15.08 -9.71 7.31
CA GLY A 127 15.10 -11.09 7.79
C GLY A 127 13.79 -11.85 7.59
N GLN A 128 12.65 -11.16 7.59
CA GLN A 128 11.35 -11.75 7.29
C GLN A 128 11.09 -11.90 5.77
N THR A 129 11.90 -11.28 4.91
CA THR A 129 11.51 -11.06 3.52
C THR A 129 12.50 -11.40 2.42
N SER A 130 13.16 -12.54 2.54
CA SER A 130 13.86 -13.16 1.40
C SER A 130 12.97 -13.55 0.19
N ALA A 131 11.76 -13.00 0.03
CA ALA A 131 10.89 -13.27 -1.12
C ALA A 131 10.01 -12.10 -1.64
N GLY A 132 9.98 -10.90 -1.02
CA GLY A 132 8.97 -9.88 -1.41
C GLY A 132 9.22 -8.40 -1.09
N PHE A 133 10.12 -8.05 -0.17
CA PHE A 133 10.36 -6.66 0.26
C PHE A 133 11.66 -6.09 -0.34
N ASP A 134 12.44 -6.86 -1.12
CA ASP A 134 13.59 -6.34 -1.88
C ASP A 134 13.16 -5.18 -2.79
N ALA A 135 11.95 -5.24 -3.37
CA ALA A 135 11.38 -4.15 -4.16
C ALA A 135 11.10 -2.86 -3.38
N ILE A 136 10.83 -2.95 -2.06
CA ILE A 136 10.58 -1.79 -1.20
C ILE A 136 11.89 -1.22 -0.65
N ALA A 137 12.88 -2.08 -0.37
CA ALA A 137 14.23 -1.66 -0.01
C ALA A 137 14.91 -0.90 -1.16
N ASP A 138 14.72 -1.35 -2.41
CA ASP A 138 15.20 -0.65 -3.61
C ASP A 138 14.52 0.71 -3.78
N ALA A 139 13.21 0.80 -3.55
CA ALA A 139 12.47 2.06 -3.66
C ALA A 139 12.93 3.13 -2.64
N MET A 140 13.37 2.71 -1.45
CA MET A 140 13.89 3.64 -0.44
C MET A 140 15.36 4.04 -0.66
N TYR A 141 16.13 3.24 -1.40
CA TYR A 141 17.52 3.55 -1.75
C TYR A 141 17.64 4.54 -2.92
N ILE A 142 16.68 4.56 -3.84
CA ILE A 142 16.70 5.42 -5.03
C ILE A 142 16.64 6.92 -4.67
N ASP A 143 16.03 7.29 -3.55
CA ASP A 143 15.91 8.70 -3.13
C ASP A 143 17.17 9.25 -2.42
N GLN A 144 18.09 8.37 -2.00
CA GLN A 144 19.36 8.77 -1.35
C GLN A 144 20.56 8.84 -2.32
N VAL A 145 20.41 8.35 -3.54
CA VAL A 145 21.50 8.28 -4.55
C VAL A 145 21.26 9.22 -5.74
N ALA A 146 20.18 10.02 -5.74
CA ALA A 146 20.00 11.04 -6.77
C ALA A 146 21.18 12.04 -6.71
N PRO A 147 22.05 12.11 -7.75
CA PRO A 147 23.13 13.07 -7.75
C PRO A 147 22.53 14.47 -7.74
N ALA A 148 23.03 15.32 -6.83
CA ALA A 148 22.69 16.73 -6.81
C ALA A 148 22.92 17.28 -8.22
N ARG A 149 21.85 17.68 -8.91
CA ARG A 149 21.93 18.30 -10.23
C ARG A 149 22.67 19.64 -10.05
N LEU A 150 23.89 19.70 -10.57
CA LEU A 150 24.58 20.94 -10.94
C LEU A 150 23.77 21.69 -12.01
#